data_AF-A0A9D3Z6F3-F1
#
_entry.id   AF-A0A9D3Z6F3-F1
#
_cell.length_a   1.000
_cell.length_b   1.000
_cell.length_c   1.000
_cell.angle_alpha   90.00
_cell.angle_beta   90.00
_cell.angle_gamma   90.00
#
_symmetry.space_group_name_H-M   'P 1'
#
loop_
_entity.id
_entity.type
_entity.pdbx_description
1 polymer ?
#
loop_
_entity_poly.entity_id
_entity_poly.type
_entity_poly.pdbx_seq_one_letter_code
_entity_poly.pdbx_strand_id
1 'polypeptide(L)' 'MLRRVGRNIRRQSSLFAGFYNYTIFVQTGNHPRAGTDSKVFIVLHGQDGQKSPETNLSVLFRDDFDRGNLD' A
#
# COMPACT_ATOMS: atom_id res chain seq x y z
N MET A 1 48.11 -19.76 -17.50
CA MET A 1 46.78 -20.21 -17.05
C MET A 1 46.16 -19.13 -16.18
N LEU A 2 45.31 -18.26 -16.74
CA LEU A 2 44.68 -17.15 -15.99
C LEU A 2 43.37 -17.65 -15.35
N ARG A 3 43.31 -17.70 -14.01
CA ARG A 3 42.08 -17.97 -13.27
C ARG A 3 41.20 -16.73 -13.30
N ARG A 4 40.17 -16.73 -14.16
CA ARG A 4 39.15 -15.68 -14.21
C ARG A 4 38.28 -15.80 -12.94
N VAL A 5 38.45 -14.87 -12.00
CA VAL A 5 37.56 -14.75 -10.84
C VAL A 5 36.22 -14.20 -11.34
N GLY A 6 35.20 -15.05 -11.37
CA GLY A 6 33.82 -14.62 -11.62
C GLY A 6 33.32 -13.81 -10.43
N ARG A 7 33.30 -12.48 -10.55
CA ARG A 7 32.53 -11.63 -9.64
C ARG A 7 31.06 -11.92 -9.90
N ASN A 8 30.40 -12.59 -8.94
CA ASN A 8 28.94 -12.64 -8.86
C ASN A 8 28.44 -11.22 -8.54
N ILE A 9 28.23 -10.41 -9.58
CA ILE A 9 27.49 -9.16 -9.46
C ILE A 9 26.04 -9.58 -9.22
N ARG A 10 25.67 -9.71 -7.95
CA ARG A 10 24.26 -9.77 -7.54
C ARG A 10 23.59 -8.60 -8.25
N ARG A 11 22.61 -8.92 -9.11
CA ARG A 11 21.89 -7.97 -9.96
C ARG A 11 21.64 -6.70 -9.16
N GLN A 12 22.15 -5.57 -9.66
CA GLN A 12 21.65 -4.24 -9.30
C GLN A 12 20.22 -4.03 -9.85
N SER A 13 19.36 -5.04 -9.77
CA SER A 13 17.94 -4.91 -10.16
C SER A 13 17.08 -4.35 -9.04
N SER A 14 17.65 -4.06 -7.86
CA SER A 14 16.91 -3.52 -6.71
C SER A 14 17.18 -2.04 -6.43
N LEU A 15 17.88 -1.33 -7.32
CA LEU A 15 18.07 0.13 -7.17
C LEU A 15 16.77 0.93 -7.36
N PHE A 16 15.76 0.28 -7.95
CA PHE A 16 14.37 0.64 -7.82
C PHE A 16 13.62 -0.62 -7.37
N ALA A 17 13.61 -0.91 -6.08
CA ALA A 17 12.47 -1.63 -5.54
C ALA A 17 11.24 -0.83 -5.99
N GLY A 18 10.45 -1.37 -6.94
CA GLY A 18 9.46 -0.61 -7.68
C GLY A 18 8.56 0.16 -6.72
N PHE A 19 8.55 1.49 -6.85
CA PHE A 19 7.50 2.28 -6.21
C PHE A 19 6.21 1.97 -6.95
N TYR A 20 5.33 1.21 -6.30
CA TYR A 20 4.01 0.89 -6.81
C TYR A 20 3.04 1.95 -6.29
N ASN A 21 2.40 2.66 -7.21
CA ASN A 21 1.32 3.59 -6.88
C ASN A 21 0.01 2.83 -6.91
N TYR A 22 -0.67 2.75 -5.75
CA TYR A 22 -1.99 2.18 -5.63
C TYR A 22 -3.00 3.31 -5.46
N THR A 23 -4.08 3.26 -6.23
CA THR A 23 -5.29 4.05 -5.97
C THR A 23 -6.27 3.14 -5.23
N ILE A 24 -6.68 3.56 -4.04
CA ILE A 24 -7.60 2.83 -3.18
C ILE A 24 -8.93 3.57 -3.24
N PHE A 25 -10.00 2.86 -3.55
CA PHE A 25 -11.38 3.35 -3.47
C PHE A 25 -12.09 2.60 -2.34
N VAL A 26 -12.76 3.33 -1.45
CA VAL A 26 -13.49 2.72 -0.33
C VAL A 26 -14.98 3.02 -0.45
N GLN A 27 -15.80 1.98 -0.51
CA GLN A 27 -17.26 2.12 -0.46
C GLN A 27 -17.75 1.74 0.93
N THR A 28 -18.24 2.72 1.69
CA THR A 28 -18.89 2.46 2.97
C THR A 28 -20.29 1.90 2.72
N GLY A 29 -20.70 0.87 3.49
CA GLY A 29 -22.01 0.25 3.35
C GLY A 29 -23.17 1.23 3.59
N ASN A 30 -24.33 0.97 2.98
CA ASN A 30 -25.52 1.82 3.11
C ASN A 30 -26.54 1.30 4.15
N HIS A 31 -26.06 0.82 5.29
CA HIS A 31 -26.91 0.40 6.42
C HIS A 31 -26.76 1.36 7.61
N PRO A 32 -27.74 1.42 8.53
CA PRO A 32 -27.64 2.28 9.71
C PRO A 32 -26.34 2.02 10.49
N ARG A 33 -25.61 3.09 10.84
CA ARG A 33 -24.34 3.07 11.58
C ARG A 33 -23.15 2.39 10.87
N ALA A 34 -23.17 2.37 9.53
CA ALA A 34 -22.06 1.83 8.74
C ALA A 34 -20.85 2.79 8.64
N GLY A 35 -21.04 4.10 8.86
CA GLY A 35 -19.96 5.08 8.84
C GLY A 35 -19.21 5.19 10.17
N THR A 36 -18.07 5.88 10.18
CA THR A 36 -17.21 6.03 11.36
C THR A 36 -16.42 7.33 11.36
N ASP A 37 -16.30 7.97 12.53
CA ASP A 37 -15.39 9.12 12.75
C ASP A 37 -13.96 8.67 13.15
N SER A 38 -13.73 7.35 13.19
CA SER A 38 -12.42 6.79 13.55
C SER A 38 -11.42 6.90 12.40
N LYS A 39 -10.13 6.91 12.74
CA LYS A 39 -9.08 6.79 11.73
C LYS A 39 -9.07 5.39 11.13
N VAL A 40 -8.99 5.31 9.80
CA VAL A 40 -8.91 4.04 9.05
C VAL A 40 -7.51 3.91 8.46
N PHE A 41 -6.90 2.75 8.63
CA PHE A 41 -5.55 2.45 8.16
C PHE A 41 -5.52 1.22 7.25
N ILE A 42 -4.55 1.17 6.34
CA ILE A 42 -4.31 0.02 5.46
C ILE A 42 -2.85 -0.43 5.48
N VAL A 43 -2.65 -1.75 5.39
CA VAL A 43 -1.36 -2.39 5.12
C VAL A 43 -1.57 -3.39 3.97
N LEU A 44 -0.83 -3.24 2.88
CA LEU A 44 -0.85 -4.16 1.75
C LEU A 44 0.17 -5.28 1.97
N HIS A 45 -0.22 -6.52 1.70
CA HIS A 45 0.64 -7.70 1.81
C HIS A 45 0.92 -8.27 0.42
N GLY A 46 2.21 -8.35 0.06
CA GLY A 46 2.67 -9.03 -1.15
C GLY A 46 2.73 -10.54 -0.95
N GLN A 47 2.65 -11.30 -2.05
CA GLN A 47 2.69 -12.76 -2.04
C GLN A 47 3.95 -13.33 -1.38
N ASP A 48 5.08 -12.63 -1.49
CA ASP A 48 6.37 -13.07 -0.93
C ASP A 48 6.60 -12.53 0.51
N GLY A 49 5.54 -12.06 1.18
CA GLY A 49 5.57 -11.64 2.57
C GLY A 49 6.04 -10.19 2.81
N GLN A 50 6.28 -9.40 1.76
CA GLN A 50 6.53 -7.96 1.92
C GLN A 50 5.25 -7.25 2.37
N LYS A 51 5.42 -6.15 3.11
CA LYS A 51 4.32 -5.30 3.56
C LYS A 51 4.56 -3.86 3.15
N SER A 52 3.49 -3.13 2.83
CA SER A 52 3.55 -1.67 2.80
C SER A 52 3.72 -1.11 4.22
N PRO A 53 4.12 0.16 4.34
CA PRO A 53 3.85 0.91 5.56
C PRO A 53 2.36 0.94 5.88
N GLU A 54 2.02 1.04 7.16
CA GLU A 54 0.67 1.39 7.58
C GLU A 54 0.36 2.81 7.10
N THR A 55 -0.73 2.95 6.35
CA THR A 55 -1.11 4.22 5.72
C THR A 55 -2.49 4.62 6.20
N ASN A 56 -2.61 5.84 6.73
CA ASN A 56 -3.89 6.44 7.08
C ASN A 56 -4.64 6.81 5.79
N LEU A 57 -5.90 6.38 5.68
CA LEU A 57 -6.74 6.59 4.50
C LEU A 57 -7.56 7.89 4.52
N SER A 58 -7.24 8.83 5.41
CA SER A 58 -7.93 10.13 5.48
C SER A 58 -7.38 11.16 4.48
N VAL A 59 -8.27 11.93 3.86
CA VAL A 59 -7.94 13.14 3.10
C VAL A 59 -8.14 14.37 4.00
N LEU A 60 -7.18 15.30 3.98
CA LEU A 60 -7.30 16.53 4.78
C LEU A 60 -8.54 17.33 4.38
N PHE A 61 -9.30 17.77 5.39
CA PHE A 61 -10.52 18.59 5.25
C PHE A 61 -11.70 17.89 4.54
N ARG A 62 -11.71 16.56 4.49
CA ARG A 62 -12.84 15.75 4.03
C ARG A 62 -13.39 14.93 5.21
N ASP A 63 -14.70 14.74 5.21
CA ASP A 63 -15.34 13.74 6.05
C ASP A 63 -15.38 12.43 5.26
N ASP A 64 -14.56 11.47 5.67
CA ASP A 64 -14.33 10.21 4.98
C ASP A 64 -15.07 9.07 5.72
N PHE A 65 -15.39 7.99 5.01
CA PHE A 65 -16.03 6.78 5.57
C PHE A 65 -17.44 7.00 6.10
N ASP A 66 -18.14 7.96 5.50
CA ASP A 66 -19.55 8.22 5.76
C ASP A 66 -20.45 7.15 5.12
N ARG A 67 -21.61 6.87 5.72
CA ARG A 67 -22.53 5.84 5.22
C ARG A 67 -22.87 6.08 3.74
N GLY A 68 -22.60 5.08 2.91
CA GLY A 68 -22.93 5.11 1.48
C GLY A 68 -21.97 5.92 0.60
N ASN A 69 -20.95 6.56 1.17
CA ASN A 69 -19.95 7.30 0.40
C ASN A 69 -18.95 6.38 -0.28
N LEU A 70 -18.50 6.82 -1.46
CA LEU A 70 -17.33 6.31 -2.15
C LEU A 70 -16.20 7.31 -1.94
N ASP A 71 -15.17 6.89 -1.21
CA ASP A 71 -14.04 7.71 -0.83
C ASP A 71 -12.77 7.44 -1.63
#